data_AF-A0AAV5G7B6-F1
#
_entry.id   AF-A0AAV5G7B6-F1
#
_cell.length_a   1.000
_cell.length_b   1.000
_cell.length_c   1.000
_cell.angle_alpha   90.00
_cell.angle_beta   90.00
_cell.angle_gamma   90.00
#
_symmetry.space_group_name_H-M   'P 1'
#
loop_
_entity.id
_entity.type
_entity.pdbx_description
1 polymer ?
#
loop_
_entity_poly.entity_id
_entity_poly.type
_entity_poly.pdbx_seq_one_letter_code
_entity_poly.pdbx_strand_id
1 'polypeptide(L)'
;MTRVSVVGSAASSLQTAEHLVRAGMSVDLFTEEPAPFGLINNCPGEGSLRLFGNIRIGIDLTMAEILHADAEALLRARGVAYTTWSGGCPEYPIDWDAVIQRASRVPVVYL
;
A
#
# COMPACT_ATOMS: atom_id res chain seq x y z
N MET A 1 -3.06 -10.02 15.84
CA MET A 1 -2.56 -9.95 14.45
C MET A 1 -1.23 -9.23 14.46
N THR A 2 -0.20 -9.83 13.86
CA THR A 2 1.13 -9.22 13.75
C THR A 2 1.13 -8.29 12.53
N ARG A 3 1.48 -7.01 12.75
CA ARG A 3 1.65 -6.01 11.68
C ARG A 3 3.12 -5.83 11.37
N VAL A 4 3.46 -5.81 10.09
CA VAL A 4 4.83 -5.63 9.59
C VAL A 4 4.86 -4.42 8.67
N SER A 5 5.89 -3.59 8.80
CA SER A 5 6.13 -2.46 7.92
C SER A 5 7.25 -2.79 6.95
N VAL A 6 7.03 -2.54 5.66
CA VAL A 6 8.03 -2.68 4.60
C VAL A 6 8.28 -1.29 4.01
N VAL A 7 9.55 -0.94 3.80
CA VAL A 7 9.95 0.35 3.25
C VAL A 7 10.56 0.16 1.85
N GLY A 8 10.13 0.99 0.90
CA GLY A 8 10.54 1.00 -0.49
C GLY A 8 9.58 0.27 -1.43
N SER A 9 9.63 0.62 -2.71
CA SER A 9 8.77 0.08 -3.79
C SER A 9 9.51 -0.82 -4.79
N ALA A 10 10.77 -1.16 -4.51
CA ALA A 10 11.54 -2.08 -5.35
C ALA A 10 10.87 -3.47 -5.42
N ALA A 11 11.18 -4.24 -6.46
CA ALA A 11 10.62 -5.59 -6.66
C ALA A 11 10.77 -6.49 -5.41
N SER A 12 11.90 -6.39 -4.70
CA SER A 12 12.14 -7.12 -3.45
C SER A 12 11.16 -6.74 -2.34
N SER A 13 10.85 -5.46 -2.18
CA SER A 13 9.90 -4.98 -1.17
C SER A 13 8.47 -5.40 -1.50
N LEU A 14 8.10 -5.33 -2.77
CA LEU A 14 6.79 -5.79 -3.25
C LEU A 14 6.62 -7.30 -3.04
N GLN A 15 7.63 -8.10 -3.40
CA GLN A 15 7.63 -9.54 -3.20
C GLN A 15 7.60 -9.92 -1.71
N THR A 16 8.34 -9.20 -0.88
CA THR A 16 8.33 -9.40 0.59
C THR A 16 6.94 -9.14 1.15
N ALA A 17 6.32 -8.03 0.75
CA ALA A 17 4.95 -7.71 1.16
C ALA A 17 3.98 -8.81 0.74
N GLU A 18 4.06 -9.30 -0.51
CA GLU A 18 3.19 -10.38 -0.99
C GLU A 18 3.35 -11.68 -0.19
N HIS A 19 4.58 -12.09 0.12
CA HIS A 19 4.82 -13.30 0.93
C HIS A 19 4.26 -13.17 2.35
N LEU A 20 4.46 -12.03 3.00
CA LEU A 20 3.95 -11.76 4.35
C LEU A 20 2.42 -11.75 4.37
N VAL A 21 1.81 -11.12 3.37
CA VAL A 21 0.36 -11.07 3.20
C VAL A 21 -0.23 -12.47 2.97
N ARG A 22 0.41 -13.29 2.12
CA ARG A 22 0.02 -14.70 1.91
C ARG A 22 0.17 -15.55 3.17
N ALA A 23 1.08 -15.19 4.06
CA ALA A 23 1.24 -15.81 5.38
C ALA A 23 0.21 -15.33 6.43
N GLY A 24 -0.78 -14.52 6.04
CA GLY A 24 -1.84 -14.04 6.92
C GLY A 24 -1.47 -12.80 7.74
N MET A 25 -0.38 -12.11 7.40
CA MET A 25 0.06 -10.93 8.13
C MET A 25 -0.57 -9.64 7.58
N SER A 26 -0.65 -8.62 8.43
CA SER A 26 -1.00 -7.26 8.02
C SER A 26 0.28 -6.51 7.65
N VAL A 27 0.35 -6.00 6.43
CA VAL A 27 1.52 -5.30 5.90
C VAL A 27 1.18 -3.85 5.59
N ASP A 28 1.99 -2.93 6.10
CA ASP A 28 2.02 -1.53 5.67
C ASP A 28 3.28 -1.32 4.81
N LEU A 29 3.08 -1.00 3.53
CA LEU A 29 4.17 -0.74 2.58
C LEU A 29 4.32 0.78 2.39
N PHE A 30 5.47 1.33 2.75
CA PHE A 30 5.80 2.76 2.63
C PHE A 30 6.72 3.01 1.45
N THR A 31 6.45 4.06 0.66
CA THR A 31 7.34 4.43 -0.44
C THR A 31 7.34 5.92 -0.75
N GLU A 32 8.46 6.40 -1.30
CA GLU A 32 8.63 7.80 -1.69
C GLU A 32 7.85 8.14 -2.96
N GLU A 33 7.60 7.17 -3.84
CA GLU A 33 6.81 7.40 -5.06
C GLU A 33 5.32 7.58 -4.73
N PRO A 34 4.60 8.46 -5.46
CA PRO A 34 3.15 8.63 -5.27
C PRO A 34 2.32 7.39 -5.57
N ALA A 35 2.82 6.47 -6.40
CA ALA A 35 2.23 5.16 -6.58
C ALA A 35 3.37 4.18 -6.85
N PRO A 36 3.47 3.06 -6.10
CA PRO A 36 4.43 2.03 -6.45
C PRO A 36 3.97 1.34 -7.73
N PHE A 37 4.89 0.63 -8.36
CA PHE A 37 4.75 0.07 -9.70
C PHE A 37 3.65 -1.02 -9.89
N GLY A 38 2.76 -1.20 -8.92
CA GLY A 38 1.46 -1.86 -9.14
C GLY A 38 1.47 -3.37 -9.37
N LEU A 39 2.56 -4.07 -9.03
CA LEU A 39 2.74 -5.50 -9.34
C LEU A 39 2.38 -6.47 -8.20
N ILE A 40 1.82 -6.00 -7.09
CA ILE A 40 1.45 -6.92 -6.01
C ILE A 40 0.18 -7.68 -6.41
N ASN A 41 0.32 -8.99 -6.59
CA ASN A 41 -0.80 -9.87 -6.86
C ASN A 41 -1.62 -10.04 -5.56
N ASN A 42 -2.76 -9.37 -5.52
CA ASN A 42 -3.52 -9.16 -4.30
C ASN A 42 -4.50 -10.30 -4.01
N CYS A 43 -3.98 -11.49 -3.70
CA CYS A 43 -4.79 -12.53 -3.04
C CYS A 43 -4.29 -12.77 -1.61
N PRO A 44 -4.48 -11.81 -0.68
CA PRO A 44 -4.38 -12.09 0.75
C PRO A 44 -5.37 -13.19 1.10
N GLY A 45 -4.91 -14.31 1.68
CA GLY A 45 -5.84 -15.23 2.35
C GLY A 45 -6.52 -14.51 3.53
N GLU A 46 -5.91 -14.60 4.71
CA GLU A 46 -6.34 -13.86 5.90
C GLU A 46 -5.54 -12.55 6.14
N GLY A 47 -4.55 -12.27 5.29
CA GLY A 47 -3.67 -11.10 5.43
C GLY A 47 -4.33 -9.80 4.99
N SER A 48 -3.62 -8.69 5.16
CA SER A 48 -4.04 -7.40 4.63
C SER A 48 -2.85 -6.56 4.17
N LEU A 49 -3.06 -5.75 3.14
CA LEU A 49 -2.05 -4.84 2.62
C LEU A 49 -2.60 -3.42 2.61
N ARG A 50 -1.87 -2.50 3.24
CA ARG A 50 -2.02 -1.06 3.03
C ARG A 50 -0.74 -0.52 2.42
N LEU A 51 -0.93 0.43 1.52
CA LEU A 51 0.13 1.07 0.78
C LEU A 51 0.09 2.55 1.10
N PHE A 52 1.24 3.12 1.43
CA PHE A 52 1.42 4.53 1.67
C PHE A 52 2.49 5.07 0.71
N GLY A 53 2.08 5.86 -0.26
CA GLY A 53 2.96 6.50 -1.24
C GLY A 53 3.17 7.98 -0.97
N ASN A 54 4.16 8.57 -1.62
CA ASN A 54 4.59 9.95 -1.42
C ASN A 54 5.06 10.24 0.02
N ILE A 55 5.80 9.31 0.63
CA ILE A 55 6.32 9.45 2.00
C ILE A 55 7.83 9.24 2.03
N ARG A 56 8.57 10.22 2.54
CA ARG A 56 10.01 10.13 2.77
C ARG A 56 10.30 9.76 4.21
N ILE A 57 10.92 8.60 4.40
CA ILE A 57 11.28 8.11 5.74
C ILE A 57 12.47 8.92 6.27
N GLY A 58 12.37 9.36 7.53
CA GLY A 58 13.30 10.28 8.16
C GLY A 58 12.97 11.76 7.95
N ILE A 59 12.00 12.09 7.09
CA ILE A 59 11.52 13.46 6.85
C ILE A 59 10.05 13.57 7.27
N ASP A 60 9.18 12.81 6.62
CA ASP A 60 7.72 12.87 6.84
C ASP A 60 7.29 11.96 8.01
N LEU A 61 7.93 10.79 8.13
CA LEU A 61 7.79 9.83 9.24
C LEU A 61 9.15 9.27 9.66
N THR A 62 9.39 9.11 10.96
CA THR A 62 10.59 8.42 11.48
C THR A 62 10.38 6.91 11.57
N MET A 63 11.47 6.14 11.66
CA MET A 63 11.34 4.68 11.83
C MET A 63 10.68 4.27 13.15
N ALA A 64 10.93 5.03 14.22
CA ALA A 64 10.25 4.80 15.50
C ALA A 64 8.73 5.02 15.39
N GLU A 65 8.30 6.01 14.62
CA GLU A 65 6.88 6.28 14.37
C GLU A 65 6.22 5.16 13.57
N ILE A 66 6.91 4.63 12.56
CA ILE A 66 6.41 3.48 11.77
C ILE A 66 6.21 2.25 12.65
N LEU A 67 7.14 1.99 13.58
CA LEU A 67 7.11 0.80 14.42
C LEU A 67 6.11 0.89 15.58
N HIS A 68 5.82 2.10 16.07
CA HIS A 68 5.16 2.28 17.36
C HIS A 68 3.93 3.20 17.34
N ALA A 69 3.63 3.85 16.23
CA ALA A 69 2.52 4.80 16.12
C ALA A 69 1.61 4.51 14.93
N ASP A 70 0.47 5.19 14.89
CA ASP A 70 -0.42 5.19 13.74
C ASP A 70 0.11 6.18 12.68
N ALA A 71 0.81 5.63 11.68
CA ALA A 71 1.40 6.40 10.60
C ALA A 71 0.37 7.28 9.86
N GLU A 72 -0.84 6.78 9.62
CA GLU A 72 -1.85 7.54 8.88
C GLU A 72 -2.35 8.73 9.69
N ALA A 73 -2.60 8.53 10.98
CA ALA A 73 -3.00 9.61 11.87
C ALA A 73 -1.92 10.70 11.96
N LEU A 74 -0.64 10.30 12.03
CA LEU A 74 0.49 11.24 12.05
C LEU A 74 0.59 12.05 10.76
N LEU A 75 0.48 11.42 9.59
CA LEU A 75 0.53 12.10 8.29
C LEU A 75 -0.60 13.14 8.17
N ARG A 76 -1.83 12.76 8.57
CA ARG A 76 -2.98 13.67 8.60
C ARG A 76 -2.77 14.84 9.55
N ALA A 77 -2.31 14.58 10.78
CA ALA A 77 -2.06 15.63 11.77
C ALA A 77 -0.98 16.62 11.32
N ARG A 78 0.00 16.16 10.55
CA ARG A 78 1.09 16.97 9.99
C ARG A 78 0.74 17.69 8.69
N GLY A 79 -0.40 17.36 8.08
CA GLY A 79 -0.77 17.89 6.77
C GLY A 79 0.16 17.42 5.64
N VAL A 80 0.81 16.26 5.80
CA VAL A 80 1.64 15.68 4.74
C VAL A 80 0.71 15.13 3.66
N ALA A 81 0.93 15.51 2.41
CA ALA A 81 0.24 14.91 1.28
C ALA A 81 0.77 13.50 1.06
N TYR A 82 -0.10 12.50 1.08
CA TYR A 82 0.24 11.10 0.82
C TYR A 82 -0.83 10.46 -0.06
N THR A 83 -0.45 9.41 -0.77
CA THR A 83 -1.41 8.52 -1.43
C THR A 83 -1.56 7.29 -0.55
N THR A 84 -2.77 6.72 -0.52
CA THR A 84 -3.00 5.47 0.17
C THR A 84 -3.89 4.55 -0.63
N TRP A 85 -3.63 3.27 -0.50
CA TRP A 85 -4.49 2.23 -1.04
C TRP A 85 -4.55 1.07 -0.06
N SER A 86 -5.76 0.58 0.16
CA SER A 86 -6.01 -0.67 0.87
C SER A 86 -6.79 -1.58 -0.07
N GLY A 87 -6.26 -2.77 -0.36
CA GLY A 87 -6.94 -3.74 -1.20
C GLY A 87 -7.28 -5.02 -0.46
N GLY A 88 -8.38 -5.64 -0.89
CA GLY A 88 -8.71 -7.04 -0.61
C GLY A 88 -8.69 -7.87 -1.88
N CYS A 89 -8.90 -9.19 -1.75
CA CYS A 89 -9.02 -10.09 -2.89
C CYS A 89 -10.07 -9.57 -3.88
N PRO A 90 -9.77 -9.52 -5.19
CA PRO A 90 -10.83 -9.41 -6.17
C PRO A 90 -11.72 -10.67 -6.08
N GLU A 91 -13.00 -10.52 -6.42
CA GLU A 91 -13.89 -11.67 -6.60
C GLU A 91 -13.27 -12.65 -7.61
N TYR A 92 -13.40 -13.96 -7.34
CA TYR A 92 -12.94 -15.01 -8.24
C TYR A 92 -14.13 -15.67 -8.94
N PRO A 93 -14.13 -15.78 -10.28
CA PRO A 93 -13.13 -15.26 -11.21
C PRO A 93 -13.19 -13.74 -11.37
N ILE A 94 -12.06 -13.12 -11.71
CA ILE A 94 -11.98 -11.67 -11.95
C ILE A 94 -12.71 -11.33 -13.24
N ASP A 95 -13.75 -10.51 -13.15
CA ASP A 95 -14.39 -9.88 -14.32
C ASP A 95 -13.53 -8.70 -14.81
N TRP A 96 -12.68 -8.99 -15.79
CA TRP A 96 -11.78 -8.00 -16.40
C TRP A 96 -12.52 -6.88 -17.12
N ASP A 97 -13.68 -7.14 -17.71
CA ASP A 97 -14.46 -6.10 -18.39
C ASP A 97 -15.01 -5.10 -17.37
N ALA A 98 -15.53 -5.60 -16.24
CA ALA A 98 -15.99 -4.75 -15.14
C ALA A 98 -14.85 -3.96 -14.48
N VAL A 99 -13.64 -4.53 -14.39
CA VAL A 99 -12.44 -3.83 -13.88
C VAL A 99 -12.04 -2.71 -14.84
N ILE A 100 -11.93 -3.00 -16.14
CA ILE A 100 -11.55 -2.02 -17.17
C ILE A 100 -12.56 -0.87 -17.22
N GLN A 101 -13.87 -1.16 -17.21
CA GLN A 101 -14.88 -0.11 -17.21
C GLN A 101 -14.79 0.81 -16.00
N ARG A 102 -14.47 0.28 -14.81
CA ARG A 102 -14.27 1.09 -13.61
C ARG A 102 -13.00 1.93 -13.70
N ALA A 103 -11.89 1.33 -14.14
CA ALA A 103 -10.62 2.03 -14.30
C ALA A 103 -10.74 3.22 -15.27
N SER A 104 -11.47 3.05 -16.38
CA SER A 104 -11.71 4.11 -17.36
C SER A 104 -12.55 5.29 -16.85
N ARG A 105 -13.18 5.17 -15.67
CA ARG A 105 -13.94 6.26 -15.04
C ARG A 105 -13.09 7.07 -14.06
N VAL A 106 -11.86 6.64 -13.77
CA VAL A 106 -10.97 7.36 -12.85
C VAL A 106 -10.42 8.60 -13.58
N PRO A 107 -10.58 9.81 -13.02
CA PRO A 107 -10.02 11.01 -13.64
C PRO A 107 -8.50 10.93 -13.71
N VAL A 108 -7.95 11.03 -14.92
CA VAL A 108 -6.51 11.13 -15.14
C VAL A 108 -6.11 12.59 -15.03
N VAL A 109 -5.36 12.94 -13.99
CA VAL A 109 -4.79 14.27 -13.83
C VAL A 109 -3.42 14.28 -14.50
N TYR A 110 -3.27 15.08 -15.55
CA TYR A 110 -1.96 15.40 -16.12
C TYR A 110 -1.38 16.56 -15.31
N LEU A 111 -0.20 16.33 -14.71
CA LEU A 111 0.59 17.34 -14.03
C LEU A 111 1.45 18.13 -15.03
#